data_AF-A0A926DC87-F1
#
_entry.id   AF-A0A926DC87-F1
#
_cell.length_a   1.000
_cell.length_b   1.000
_cell.length_c   1.000
_cell.angle_alpha   90.00
_cell.angle_beta   90.00
_cell.angle_gamma   90.00
#
_symmetry.space_group_name_H-M   'P 1'
#
loop_
_entity.id
_entity.type
_entity.pdbx_description
1 polymer ?
#
loop_
_entity_poly.entity_id
_entity_poly.type
_entity_poly.pdbx_seq_one_letter_code
_entity_poly.pdbx_strand_id
1 'polypeptide(L)'
;MNEIAAKNSLRALFAIEDELRAAPVLTADSLEPERTAFVIVDMIRGFVHEGALASERNAEAIGPVEAFSEYCQKNFIEQVAFVDTHTQGAAEFAFFPPHCVENTAECELCSGIRQAKVIKKYAVNGFLEEEFQAWLAAHSQIDTFVVGGVCSDLCVLQFVLTLRSHFNRRNESRRIVVPIDMVQTYDLGEHEGDLMNLFALYNMKLNGIELVSGVDC
;
A
#
# COMPACT_ATOMS: atom_id res chain seq x y z
N MET A 1 -6.67 -12.39 -27.37
CA MET A 1 -5.99 -11.18 -27.90
C MET A 1 -5.40 -11.51 -29.28
N ASN A 2 -5.51 -10.63 -30.28
CA ASN A 2 -4.86 -10.87 -31.58
C ASN A 2 -3.37 -10.46 -31.54
N GLU A 3 -2.57 -10.90 -32.51
CA GLU A 3 -1.12 -10.72 -32.49
C GLU A 3 -0.69 -9.24 -32.49
N ILE A 4 -1.40 -8.39 -33.23
CA ILE A 4 -1.12 -6.95 -33.29
C ILE A 4 -1.40 -6.29 -31.94
N ALA A 5 -2.54 -6.62 -31.32
CA ALA A 5 -2.89 -6.14 -29.99
C ALA A 5 -1.85 -6.61 -28.96
N ALA A 6 -1.40 -7.86 -29.03
CA ALA A 6 -0.36 -8.38 -28.14
C ALA A 6 0.97 -7.60 -28.27
N LYS A 7 1.42 -7.34 -29.50
CA LYS A 7 2.63 -6.54 -29.76
C LYS A 7 2.50 -5.11 -29.24
N ASN A 8 1.34 -4.48 -29.45
CA ASN A 8 1.08 -3.13 -28.96
C ASN A 8 1.06 -3.08 -27.43
N SER A 9 0.41 -4.04 -26.77
CA SER A 9 0.38 -4.14 -25.31
C SER A 9 1.79 -4.34 -24.75
N LEU A 10 2.58 -5.24 -25.33
CA LEU A 10 3.95 -5.48 -24.87
C LEU A 10 4.82 -4.21 -24.97
N ARG A 11 4.71 -3.46 -26.07
CA ARG A 11 5.41 -2.17 -26.21
C ARG A 11 4.97 -1.16 -25.15
N ALA A 12 3.67 -1.12 -24.84
CA ALA A 12 3.15 -0.22 -23.80
C ALA A 12 3.68 -0.61 -22.41
N LEU A 13 3.72 -1.91 -22.09
CA LEU A 13 4.25 -2.40 -20.82
C LEU A 13 5.71 -1.96 -20.62
N PHE A 14 6.58 -2.13 -21.61
CA PHE A 14 7.96 -1.67 -21.52
C PHE A 14 8.08 -0.15 -21.34
N ALA A 15 7.27 0.64 -22.05
CA ALA A 15 7.29 2.09 -21.90
C ALA A 15 6.83 2.55 -20.50
N ILE A 16 5.83 1.87 -19.92
CA ILE A 16 5.39 2.12 -18.55
C ILE A 16 6.51 1.75 -17.57
N GLU A 17 7.13 0.59 -17.75
CA GLU A 17 8.22 0.13 -16.90
C GLU A 17 9.41 1.10 -16.92
N ASP A 18 9.85 1.54 -18.10
CA ASP A 18 10.91 2.54 -18.26
C ASP A 18 10.59 3.85 -17.52
N GLU A 19 9.33 4.29 -17.59
CA GLU A 19 8.86 5.49 -16.92
C GLU A 19 8.86 5.34 -15.38
N LEU A 20 8.40 4.19 -14.87
CA LEU A 20 8.43 3.90 -13.43
C LEU A 20 9.86 3.79 -12.90
N ARG A 21 10.79 3.20 -13.67
CA ARG A 21 12.21 3.14 -13.31
C ARG A 21 12.86 4.52 -13.27
N ALA A 22 12.33 5.48 -14.03
CA ALA A 22 12.78 6.87 -14.05
C ALA A 22 12.07 7.76 -13.01
N ALA A 23 11.20 7.20 -12.16
CA ALA A 23 10.54 7.96 -11.10
C ALA A 23 11.59 8.61 -10.16
N PRO A 24 11.34 9.84 -9.68
CA PRO A 24 12.28 10.51 -8.79
C PRO A 24 12.33 9.82 -7.43
N VAL A 25 13.43 10.00 -6.70
CA VAL A 25 13.52 9.63 -5.29
C VAL A 25 12.89 10.76 -4.45
N LEU A 26 12.10 10.40 -3.43
CA LEU A 26 11.62 11.35 -2.44
C LEU A 26 12.68 11.53 -1.34
N THR A 27 13.14 12.75 -1.13
CA THR A 27 13.98 13.07 0.05
C THR A 27 13.08 13.19 1.28
N ALA A 28 13.30 12.38 2.31
CA ALA A 28 12.45 12.37 3.50
C ALA A 28 12.40 13.76 4.20
N ASP A 29 13.54 14.47 4.24
CA ASP A 29 13.65 15.82 4.81
C ASP A 29 12.84 16.90 4.06
N SER A 30 12.29 16.58 2.89
CA SER A 30 11.35 17.47 2.18
C SER A 30 9.92 17.37 2.71
N LEU A 31 9.62 16.40 3.59
CA LEU A 31 8.32 16.22 4.21
C LEU A 31 8.15 17.14 5.42
N GLU A 32 7.01 17.81 5.52
CA GLU A 32 6.64 18.57 6.73
C GLU A 32 6.01 17.60 7.74
N PRO A 33 6.65 17.31 8.90
CA PRO A 33 6.19 16.22 9.76
C PRO A 33 4.76 16.37 10.27
N GLU A 34 4.38 17.58 10.67
CA GLU A 34 3.03 17.88 11.21
C GLU A 34 1.91 17.77 10.17
N ARG A 35 2.25 17.68 8.88
CA ARG A 35 1.31 17.64 7.75
C ARG A 35 1.42 16.36 6.94
N THR A 36 2.27 15.43 7.38
CA THR A 36 2.53 14.17 6.71
C THR A 36 2.01 13.02 7.55
N ALA A 37 1.40 12.03 6.89
CA ALA A 37 1.12 10.73 7.47
C ALA A 37 1.80 9.64 6.65
N PHE A 38 2.32 8.64 7.34
CA PHE A 38 2.66 7.35 6.73
C PHE A 38 1.53 6.35 7.00
N VAL A 39 0.94 5.84 5.92
CA VAL A 39 -0.07 4.79 5.97
C VAL A 39 0.56 3.47 5.53
N ILE A 40 0.54 2.50 6.43
CA ILE A 40 1.11 1.18 6.25
C ILE A 40 -0.06 0.22 6.02
N VAL A 41 -0.11 -0.42 4.86
CA VAL A 41 -1.19 -1.35 4.50
C VAL A 41 -0.69 -2.77 4.62
N ASP A 42 -1.20 -3.52 5.59
CA ASP A 42 -1.05 -4.98 5.67
C ASP A 42 0.39 -5.51 5.66
N MET A 43 1.32 -4.76 6.25
CA MET A 43 2.66 -5.27 6.56
C MET A 43 2.62 -6.12 7.83
N ILE A 44 1.92 -7.24 7.70
CA ILE A 44 1.61 -8.20 8.76
C ILE A 44 2.23 -9.56 8.46
N ARG A 45 2.42 -10.36 9.50
CA ARG A 45 3.03 -11.70 9.38
C ARG A 45 2.29 -12.58 8.38
N GLY A 46 0.96 -12.49 8.33
CA GLY A 46 0.06 -13.26 7.44
C GLY A 46 0.34 -13.15 5.93
N PHE A 47 0.98 -12.05 5.51
CA PHE A 47 1.31 -11.80 4.11
C PHE A 47 2.81 -11.78 3.82
N VAL A 48 3.64 -11.73 4.86
CA VAL A 48 5.09 -11.56 4.72
C VAL A 48 5.88 -12.79 5.19
N HIS A 49 5.47 -13.44 6.28
CA HIS A 49 6.27 -14.47 6.94
C HIS A 49 5.58 -15.85 7.01
N GLU A 50 4.27 -15.88 7.21
CA GLU A 50 3.51 -17.12 7.43
C GLU A 50 2.06 -16.94 7.00
N GLY A 51 1.33 -18.05 6.83
CA GLY A 51 -0.07 -18.03 6.41
C GLY A 51 -0.27 -18.35 4.94
N ALA A 52 -1.52 -18.54 4.54
CA ALA A 52 -1.87 -19.02 3.21
C ALA A 52 -1.59 -18.01 2.08
N LEU A 53 -1.43 -16.74 2.43
CA LEU A 53 -1.18 -15.63 1.50
C LEU A 53 0.18 -14.97 1.72
N ALA A 54 1.09 -15.62 2.45
CA ALA A 54 2.47 -15.16 2.56
C ALA A 54 3.20 -15.32 1.22
N SER A 55 4.04 -14.34 0.88
CA SER A 55 4.85 -14.36 -0.35
C SER A 55 6.25 -13.80 -0.10
N GLU A 56 7.28 -14.46 -0.66
CA GLU A 56 8.65 -13.95 -0.64
C GLU A 56 8.75 -12.57 -1.32
N ARG A 57 7.94 -12.31 -2.35
CA ARG A 57 7.88 -10.98 -3.00
C ARG A 57 7.38 -9.91 -2.05
N ASN A 58 6.35 -10.19 -1.25
CA ASN A 58 5.85 -9.25 -0.25
C ASN A 58 6.94 -8.87 0.77
N ALA A 59 7.82 -9.81 1.10
CA ALA A 59 8.94 -9.55 2.00
C ALA A 59 9.98 -8.58 1.42
N GLU A 60 10.04 -8.34 0.11
CA GLU A 60 10.96 -7.35 -0.47
C GLU A 60 10.60 -5.91 -0.07
N ALA A 61 9.32 -5.62 0.18
CA ALA A 61 8.86 -4.30 0.61
C ALA A 61 9.14 -4.00 2.10
N ILE A 62 9.47 -5.01 2.92
CA ILE A 62 9.60 -4.85 4.37
C ILE A 62 10.72 -3.89 4.76
N GLY A 63 11.89 -4.02 4.13
CA GLY A 63 13.07 -3.22 4.48
C GLY A 63 12.83 -1.73 4.28
N PRO A 64 12.40 -1.30 3.07
CA PRO A 64 12.05 0.09 2.81
C PRO A 64 10.94 0.63 3.72
N VAL A 65 9.88 -0.16 3.97
CA VAL A 65 8.79 0.24 4.89
C VAL A 65 9.29 0.44 6.32
N GLU A 66 10.10 -0.49 6.85
CA GLU A 66 10.65 -0.39 8.20
C GLU A 66 11.61 0.80 8.33
N ALA A 67 12.46 1.05 7.32
CA ALA A 67 13.36 2.19 7.29
C ALA A 67 12.59 3.53 7.36
N PHE A 68 11.51 3.67 6.57
CA PHE A 68 10.71 4.88 6.60
C PHE A 68 9.84 5.00 7.86
N SER A 69 9.35 3.88 8.42
CA SER A 69 8.68 3.87 9.72
C SER A 69 9.61 4.36 10.84
N GLU A 70 10.88 3.94 10.82
CA GLU A 70 11.90 4.43 11.75
C GLU A 70 12.17 5.93 11.57
N TYR A 71 12.28 6.41 10.33
CA TYR A 71 12.39 7.85 10.05
C TYR A 71 11.18 8.62 10.61
N CYS A 72 9.97 8.12 10.37
CA CYS A 72 8.73 8.71 10.86
C CYS A 72 8.72 8.80 12.40
N GLN A 73 9.17 7.76 13.09
CA GLN A 73 9.29 7.76 14.56
C GLN A 73 10.26 8.84 15.05
N LYS A 74 11.45 8.94 14.44
CA LYS A 74 12.48 9.92 14.83
C LYS A 74 12.04 11.36 14.60
N ASN A 75 11.19 11.59 13.60
CA ASN A 75 10.75 12.91 13.17
C ASN A 75 9.29 13.24 13.56
N PHE A 76 8.66 12.40 14.39
CA PHE A 76 7.27 12.60 14.86
C PHE A 76 6.24 12.74 13.72
N ILE A 77 6.43 11.98 12.64
CA ILE A 77 5.44 11.85 11.56
C ILE A 77 4.37 10.85 12.01
N GLU A 78 3.11 11.21 11.81
CA GLU A 78 1.96 10.37 12.15
C GLU A 78 1.97 9.06 11.35
N GLN A 79 1.62 7.95 12.03
CA GLN A 79 1.62 6.62 11.43
C GLN A 79 0.32 5.88 11.69
N VAL A 80 -0.27 5.32 10.64
CA VAL A 80 -1.44 4.43 10.72
C VAL A 80 -1.12 3.13 10.02
N ALA A 81 -1.35 2.01 10.69
CA ALA A 81 -1.14 0.70 10.12
C ALA A 81 -2.46 -0.06 10.05
N PHE A 82 -2.84 -0.47 8.85
CA PHE A 82 -3.92 -1.41 8.65
C PHE A 82 -3.44 -2.84 8.86
N VAL A 83 -4.29 -3.61 9.53
CA VAL A 83 -4.08 -5.02 9.80
C VAL A 83 -5.33 -5.75 9.32
N ASP A 84 -5.17 -6.54 8.26
CA ASP A 84 -6.22 -7.45 7.82
C ASP A 84 -6.60 -8.42 8.96
N THR A 85 -7.91 -8.57 9.21
CA THR A 85 -8.41 -9.38 10.31
C THR A 85 -9.78 -9.94 9.97
N HIS A 86 -9.91 -11.26 10.04
CA HIS A 86 -11.12 -11.96 9.63
C HIS A 86 -11.71 -12.83 10.74
N THR A 87 -13.04 -12.93 10.75
CA THR A 87 -13.71 -13.99 11.52
C THR A 87 -13.62 -15.32 10.76
N GLN A 88 -13.78 -16.47 11.43
CA GLN A 88 -13.66 -17.80 10.80
C GLN A 88 -14.63 -18.03 9.62
N GLY A 89 -15.73 -17.27 9.54
CA GLY A 89 -16.73 -17.36 8.48
C GLY A 89 -16.76 -16.15 7.55
N ALA A 90 -15.63 -15.44 7.41
CA ALA A 90 -15.57 -14.23 6.59
C ALA A 90 -15.99 -14.51 5.14
N ALA A 91 -16.78 -13.59 4.57
CA ALA A 91 -17.26 -13.73 3.19
C ALA A 91 -16.12 -13.71 2.17
N GLU A 92 -15.00 -13.05 2.48
CA GLU A 92 -13.81 -13.03 1.63
C GLU A 92 -13.20 -14.42 1.43
N PHE A 93 -13.44 -15.38 2.33
CA PHE A 93 -12.95 -16.75 2.18
C PHE A 93 -13.63 -17.54 1.05
N ALA A 94 -14.64 -16.95 0.38
CA ALA A 94 -15.18 -17.48 -0.87
C ALA A 94 -14.26 -17.21 -2.08
N PHE A 95 -13.34 -16.25 -1.96
CA PHE A 95 -12.45 -15.80 -3.05
C PHE A 95 -10.97 -15.96 -2.70
N PHE A 96 -10.64 -15.87 -1.42
CA PHE A 96 -9.30 -16.09 -0.88
C PHE A 96 -9.28 -17.35 -0.01
N PRO A 97 -8.14 -18.05 0.14
CA PRO A 97 -8.02 -19.04 1.21
C PRO A 97 -8.25 -18.36 2.57
N PRO A 98 -8.71 -19.09 3.60
CA PRO A 98 -8.74 -18.55 4.97
C PRO A 98 -7.37 -17.99 5.37
N HIS A 99 -7.35 -16.73 5.81
CA HIS A 99 -6.14 -15.98 6.14
C HIS A 99 -6.47 -14.96 7.24
N CYS A 100 -5.44 -14.48 7.94
CA CYS A 100 -5.51 -13.41 8.93
C CYS A 100 -6.70 -13.56 9.89
N VAL A 101 -6.95 -14.78 10.35
CA VAL A 101 -8.07 -15.05 11.27
C VAL A 101 -7.77 -14.41 12.61
N GLU A 102 -8.76 -13.74 13.19
CA GLU A 102 -8.60 -12.96 14.41
C GLU A 102 -7.99 -13.80 15.55
N ASN A 103 -7.10 -13.17 16.32
CA ASN A 103 -6.33 -13.77 17.42
C ASN A 103 -5.30 -14.81 16.99
N THR A 104 -4.87 -14.79 15.72
CA THR A 104 -3.70 -15.54 15.24
C THR A 104 -2.52 -14.59 15.02
N ALA A 105 -1.32 -15.16 14.95
CA ALA A 105 -0.11 -14.41 14.65
C ALA A 105 -0.14 -13.78 13.24
N GLU A 106 -0.95 -14.30 12.31
CA GLU A 106 -1.09 -13.72 10.96
C GLU A 106 -1.55 -12.25 10.99
N CYS A 107 -2.29 -11.83 12.03
CA CYS A 107 -2.74 -10.45 12.22
C CYS A 107 -1.70 -9.54 12.91
N GLU A 108 -0.53 -10.04 13.28
CA GLU A 108 0.48 -9.20 13.94
C GLU A 108 1.30 -8.42 12.90
N LEU A 109 1.60 -7.15 13.18
CA LEU A 109 2.51 -6.36 12.37
C LEU A 109 3.92 -6.97 12.36
N CYS A 110 4.62 -6.80 11.24
CA CYS A 110 6.05 -7.10 11.15
C CYS A 110 6.86 -6.26 12.16
N SER A 111 7.93 -6.85 12.71
CA SER A 111 8.54 -6.37 13.96
C SER A 111 9.26 -5.02 13.91
N GLY A 112 9.64 -4.52 12.73
CA GLY A 112 10.24 -3.19 12.58
C GLY A 112 9.23 -2.06 12.52
N ILE A 113 7.94 -2.36 12.41
CA ILE A 113 6.87 -1.35 12.39
C ILE A 113 6.41 -1.10 13.82
N ARG A 114 6.70 0.10 14.35
CA ARG A 114 6.40 0.47 15.74
C ARG A 114 5.71 1.82 15.82
N GLN A 115 4.99 2.03 16.93
CA GLN A 115 4.33 3.29 17.27
C GLN A 115 3.29 3.79 16.25
N ALA A 116 2.81 2.92 15.35
CA ALA A 116 1.69 3.22 14.48
C ALA A 116 0.35 3.03 15.21
N LYS A 117 -0.64 3.87 14.89
CA LYS A 117 -2.03 3.59 15.23
C LYS A 117 -2.48 2.37 14.41
N VAL A 118 -2.72 1.26 15.09
CA VAL A 118 -3.21 0.04 14.45
C VAL A 118 -4.71 0.13 14.25
N ILE A 119 -5.18 -0.11 13.03
CA ILE A 119 -6.59 -0.20 12.66
C ILE A 119 -6.80 -1.57 12.03
N LYS A 120 -7.66 -2.38 12.66
CA LYS A 120 -8.10 -3.64 12.06
C LYS A 120 -8.99 -3.32 10.86
N LYS A 121 -8.79 -4.01 9.75
CA LYS A 121 -9.71 -3.97 8.61
C LYS A 121 -10.29 -5.35 8.33
N TYR A 122 -11.53 -5.37 7.87
CA TYR A 122 -12.31 -6.59 7.66
C TYR A 122 -12.64 -6.82 6.18
N ALA A 123 -12.03 -6.01 5.31
CA ALA A 123 -12.11 -6.10 3.87
C ALA A 123 -10.80 -5.63 3.24
N VAL A 124 -10.63 -5.87 1.94
CA VAL A 124 -9.47 -5.37 1.17
C VAL A 124 -9.20 -3.86 1.36
N ASN A 125 -10.25 -3.03 1.46
CA ASN A 125 -10.11 -1.57 1.49
C ASN A 125 -10.18 -0.98 2.90
N GLY A 126 -9.01 -0.66 3.48
CA GLY A 126 -8.90 -0.05 4.82
C GLY A 126 -9.55 1.34 4.95
N PHE A 127 -9.83 2.05 3.85
CA PHE A 127 -10.50 3.36 3.92
C PHE A 127 -11.92 3.27 4.51
N LEU A 128 -12.57 2.11 4.33
CA LEU A 128 -13.96 1.91 4.75
C LEU A 128 -14.11 1.82 6.25
N GLU A 129 -13.03 1.57 6.99
CA GLU A 129 -13.07 1.44 8.43
C GLU A 129 -13.43 2.78 9.10
N GLU A 130 -14.45 2.76 9.95
CA GLU A 130 -14.94 3.96 10.66
C GLU A 130 -13.83 4.59 11.51
N GLU A 131 -12.95 3.76 12.07
CA GLU A 131 -11.80 4.21 12.86
C GLU A 131 -10.80 5.01 12.02
N PHE A 132 -10.55 4.61 10.76
CA PHE A 132 -9.68 5.38 9.86
C PHE A 132 -10.34 6.70 9.45
N GLN A 133 -11.64 6.68 9.15
CA GLN A 133 -12.36 7.90 8.78
C GLN A 133 -12.40 8.90 9.95
N ALA A 134 -12.58 8.43 11.19
CA ALA A 134 -12.50 9.24 12.39
C ALA A 134 -11.09 9.80 12.62
N TRP A 135 -10.05 8.97 12.43
CA TRP A 135 -8.67 9.41 12.51
C TRP A 135 -8.37 10.49 11.46
N LEU A 136 -8.74 10.28 10.20
CA LEU A 136 -8.53 11.23 9.11
C LEU A 136 -9.23 12.58 9.41
N ALA A 137 -10.44 12.55 9.95
CA ALA A 137 -11.16 13.76 10.36
C ALA A 137 -10.48 14.52 11.50
N ALA A 138 -9.89 13.80 12.46
CA ALA A 138 -9.14 14.39 13.57
C ALA A 138 -7.78 14.98 13.13
N HIS A 139 -7.24 14.56 11.99
CA HIS A 139 -5.94 14.98 11.45
C HIS A 139 -6.08 15.84 10.19
N SER A 140 -7.01 16.80 10.20
CA SER A 140 -7.34 17.65 9.03
C SER A 140 -6.17 18.49 8.48
N GLN A 141 -5.12 18.71 9.29
CA GLN A 141 -3.89 19.38 8.91
C GLN A 141 -3.03 18.56 7.94
N ILE A 142 -3.20 17.23 7.93
CA ILE A 142 -2.41 16.33 7.08
C ILE A 142 -2.83 16.53 5.63
N ASP A 143 -1.85 16.88 4.79
CA ASP A 143 -2.06 17.05 3.36
C ASP A 143 -1.16 16.19 2.49
N THR A 144 -0.21 15.47 3.10
CA THR A 144 0.67 14.53 2.43
C THR A 144 0.53 13.15 3.05
N PHE A 145 0.18 12.17 2.22
CA PHE A 145 0.07 10.77 2.61
C PHE A 145 1.13 9.98 1.86
N VAL A 146 2.10 9.42 2.58
CA VAL A 146 2.99 8.39 2.04
C VAL A 146 2.33 7.05 2.33
N VAL A 147 2.23 6.17 1.33
CA VAL A 147 1.54 4.88 1.47
C VAL A 147 2.45 3.75 1.02
N GLY A 148 2.65 2.76 1.88
CA GLY A 148 3.44 1.56 1.62
C GLY A 148 2.75 0.31 2.16
N GLY A 149 3.20 -0.85 1.72
CA GLY A 149 2.70 -2.14 2.16
C GLY A 149 2.23 -3.04 1.02
N VAL A 150 1.37 -4.01 1.33
CA VAL A 150 0.93 -5.06 0.40
C VAL A 150 -0.59 -5.24 0.41
N CYS A 151 -1.23 -5.82 -0.59
CA CYS A 151 -0.68 -6.03 -1.93
C CYS A 151 -0.90 -4.79 -2.79
N SER A 152 0.06 -4.48 -3.67
CA SER A 152 0.04 -3.27 -4.51
C SER A 152 -1.20 -3.20 -5.40
N ASP A 153 -1.66 -4.32 -5.95
CA ASP A 153 -2.83 -4.45 -6.84
C ASP A 153 -4.17 -4.70 -6.12
N LEU A 154 -4.15 -4.88 -4.79
CA LEU A 154 -5.34 -5.13 -3.97
C LEU A 154 -5.50 -4.02 -2.91
N CYS A 155 -5.07 -4.28 -1.67
CA CYS A 155 -5.33 -3.41 -0.52
C CYS A 155 -4.77 -2.00 -0.73
N VAL A 156 -3.53 -1.89 -1.21
CA VAL A 156 -2.88 -0.59 -1.45
C VAL A 156 -3.63 0.16 -2.56
N LEU A 157 -3.89 -0.48 -3.71
CA LEU A 157 -4.61 0.12 -4.83
C LEU A 157 -5.98 0.64 -4.42
N GLN A 158 -6.80 -0.20 -3.78
CA GLN A 158 -8.15 0.20 -3.37
C GLN A 158 -8.11 1.34 -2.36
N PHE A 159 -7.19 1.30 -1.40
CA PHE A 159 -7.02 2.35 -0.41
C PHE A 159 -6.67 3.69 -1.05
N VAL A 160 -5.59 3.76 -1.85
CA VAL A 160 -5.11 5.03 -2.42
C VAL A 160 -6.10 5.64 -3.42
N LEU A 161 -6.78 4.81 -4.22
CA LEU A 161 -7.80 5.29 -5.15
C LEU A 161 -9.03 5.82 -4.42
N THR A 162 -9.44 5.17 -3.33
CA THR A 162 -10.55 5.64 -2.50
C THR A 162 -10.18 6.94 -1.77
N LEU A 163 -8.97 7.03 -1.21
CA LEU A 163 -8.45 8.21 -0.55
C LEU A 163 -8.38 9.41 -1.52
N ARG A 164 -7.84 9.21 -2.73
CA ARG A 164 -7.84 10.22 -3.80
C ARG A 164 -9.26 10.66 -4.16
N SER A 165 -10.17 9.71 -4.36
CA SER A 165 -11.57 10.00 -4.68
C SER A 165 -12.27 10.77 -3.56
N HIS A 166 -11.96 10.46 -2.30
CA HIS A 166 -12.47 11.17 -1.13
C HIS A 166 -12.03 12.63 -1.11
N PHE A 167 -10.79 12.95 -1.46
CA PHE A 167 -10.34 14.34 -1.53
C PHE A 167 -10.89 15.06 -2.77
N ASN A 168 -10.91 14.39 -3.92
CA ASN A 168 -11.44 14.95 -5.16
C ASN A 168 -12.91 15.36 -5.02
N ARG A 169 -13.77 14.51 -4.43
CA ARG A 169 -15.20 14.84 -4.22
C ARG A 169 -15.40 16.06 -3.30
N ARG A 170 -14.39 16.39 -2.49
CA ARG A 170 -14.39 17.54 -1.56
C ARG A 170 -13.66 18.75 -2.14
N ASN A 171 -13.14 18.64 -3.37
CA ASN A 171 -12.29 19.63 -4.01
C ASN A 171 -11.07 20.01 -3.15
N GLU A 172 -10.49 19.02 -2.46
CA GLU A 172 -9.30 19.19 -1.62
C GLU A 172 -8.06 18.71 -2.36
N SER A 173 -7.06 19.59 -2.47
CA SER A 173 -5.75 19.21 -3.03
C SER A 173 -4.89 18.58 -1.94
N ARG A 174 -4.79 17.25 -1.95
CA ARG A 174 -3.92 16.48 -1.05
C ARG A 174 -2.91 15.68 -1.87
N ARG A 175 -1.67 15.59 -1.40
CA ARG A 175 -0.60 14.79 -2.00
C ARG A 175 -0.70 13.36 -1.49
N ILE A 176 -0.69 12.38 -2.40
CA ILE A 176 -0.67 10.95 -2.05
C ILE A 176 0.51 10.36 -2.82
N VAL A 177 1.50 9.86 -2.10
CA VAL A 177 2.76 9.35 -2.61
C VAL A 177 2.83 7.85 -2.32
N VAL A 178 3.17 7.06 -3.34
CA VAL A 178 3.49 5.65 -3.21
C VAL A 178 4.93 5.43 -3.66
N PRO A 179 5.86 5.15 -2.72
CA PRO A 179 7.20 4.70 -3.05
C PRO A 179 7.15 3.30 -3.64
N ILE A 180 7.71 3.12 -4.84
CA ILE A 180 7.63 1.88 -5.61
C ILE A 180 8.32 0.74 -4.87
N ASP A 181 9.42 1.00 -4.17
CA ASP A 181 10.15 0.01 -3.36
C ASP A 181 9.46 -0.36 -2.04
N MET A 182 8.43 0.39 -1.63
CA MET A 182 7.64 0.11 -0.42
C MET A 182 6.36 -0.67 -0.71
N VAL A 183 6.10 -1.07 -1.96
CA VAL A 183 4.91 -1.84 -2.34
C VAL A 183 5.27 -3.04 -3.18
N GLN A 184 4.61 -4.16 -2.88
CA GLN A 184 4.77 -5.41 -3.61
C GLN A 184 3.42 -6.14 -3.69
N THR A 185 3.38 -7.16 -4.52
CA THR A 185 2.29 -8.13 -4.56
C THR A 185 2.85 -9.54 -4.69
N TYR A 186 2.00 -10.53 -4.47
CA TYR A 186 2.37 -11.94 -4.53
C TYR A 186 2.52 -12.42 -5.97
N ASP A 187 2.99 -13.65 -6.12
CA ASP A 187 3.02 -14.38 -7.39
C ASP A 187 2.40 -15.76 -7.16
N LEU A 188 1.30 -16.05 -7.85
CA LEU A 188 0.60 -17.32 -7.71
C LEU A 188 -0.24 -17.66 -8.95
N GLY A 189 0.20 -18.68 -9.69
CA GLY A 189 -0.56 -19.23 -10.82
C GLY A 189 -0.63 -18.26 -11.99
N GLU A 190 -1.82 -17.76 -12.30
CA GLU A 190 -2.03 -16.76 -13.37
C GLU A 190 -1.80 -15.31 -12.90
N HIS A 191 -1.71 -15.10 -11.59
CA HIS A 191 -1.31 -13.83 -11.01
C HIS A 191 0.21 -13.75 -11.04
N GLU A 192 0.75 -13.09 -12.06
CA GLU A 192 2.19 -12.87 -12.25
C GLU A 192 2.59 -11.55 -11.58
N GLY A 193 3.51 -11.63 -10.61
CA GLY A 193 3.74 -10.55 -9.66
C GLY A 193 4.29 -9.27 -10.29
N ASP A 194 5.19 -9.38 -11.29
CA ASP A 194 5.76 -8.20 -11.94
C ASP A 194 4.72 -7.45 -12.77
N LEU A 195 3.93 -8.17 -13.56
CA LEU A 195 2.85 -7.60 -14.37
C LEU A 195 1.78 -6.96 -13.49
N MET A 196 1.37 -7.63 -12.42
CA MET A 196 0.32 -7.14 -11.53
C MET A 196 0.78 -5.91 -10.74
N ASN A 197 2.04 -5.89 -10.28
CA ASN A 197 2.63 -4.71 -9.64
C ASN A 197 2.72 -3.54 -10.63
N LEU A 198 3.20 -3.77 -11.85
CA LEU A 198 3.28 -2.78 -12.92
C LEU A 198 1.90 -2.19 -13.26
N PHE A 199 0.88 -3.06 -13.40
CA PHE A 199 -0.51 -2.65 -13.62
C PHE A 199 -1.01 -1.75 -12.49
N ALA A 200 -0.80 -2.15 -11.24
CA ALA A 200 -1.27 -1.41 -10.08
C ALA A 200 -0.65 -0.02 -10.01
N LEU A 201 0.68 0.07 -10.10
CA LEU A 201 1.41 1.33 -10.10
C LEU A 201 0.95 2.24 -11.24
N TYR A 202 0.84 1.72 -12.46
CA TYR A 202 0.37 2.52 -13.58
C TYR A 202 -1.07 3.03 -13.38
N ASN A 203 -1.97 2.19 -12.85
CA ASN A 203 -3.34 2.59 -12.52
C ASN A 203 -3.38 3.67 -11.43
N MET A 204 -2.57 3.54 -10.37
CA MET A 204 -2.43 4.57 -9.32
C MET A 204 -2.02 5.91 -9.95
N LYS A 205 -0.99 5.89 -10.80
CA LYS A 205 -0.52 7.09 -11.50
C LYS A 205 -1.58 7.74 -12.37
N LEU A 206 -2.30 6.95 -13.17
CA LEU A 206 -3.39 7.46 -14.02
C LEU A 206 -4.49 8.15 -13.21
N ASN A 207 -4.64 7.79 -11.93
CA ASN A 207 -5.58 8.40 -11.00
C ASN A 207 -4.96 9.51 -10.13
N GLY A 208 -3.77 10.02 -10.49
CA GLY A 208 -3.15 11.15 -9.81
C GLY A 208 -2.53 10.79 -8.46
N ILE A 209 -2.14 9.54 -8.26
CA ILE A 209 -1.21 9.16 -7.19
C ILE A 209 0.21 9.45 -7.68
N GLU A 210 1.01 10.10 -6.85
CA GLU A 210 2.40 10.37 -7.13
C GLU A 210 3.23 9.11 -6.86
N LEU A 211 4.03 8.70 -7.85
CA LEU A 211 4.95 7.58 -7.70
C LEU A 211 6.37 8.11 -7.60
N VAL A 212 7.12 7.60 -6.62
CA VAL A 212 8.54 7.86 -6.41
C VAL A 212 9.26 6.52 -6.37
N SER A 213 10.53 6.47 -6.79
CA SER A 213 11.27 5.19 -6.82
C SER A 213 11.51 4.61 -5.43
N GLY A 214 11.62 5.49 -4.43
CA GLY A 214 11.84 5.17 -3.02
C GLY A 214 11.94 6.44 -2.18
N VAL A 215 12.25 6.27 -0.89
CA VAL A 215 12.46 7.38 0.05
C VAL A 215 13.88 7.35 0.60
N ASP A 216 14.60 8.45 0.43
CA ASP A 216 15.94 8.67 0.97
C ASP A 216 15.83 9.28 2.39
N CYS A 217 16.12 8.47 3.41
CA CYS A 217 15.89 8.73 4.84
C CYS A 217 17.17 8.99 5.63
#